data_AF-E7N4Q0-F1
#
_entry.id   AF-E7N4Q0-F1
#
_cell.length_a   1.000
_cell.length_b   1.000
_cell.length_c   1.000
_cell.angle_alpha   90.00
_cell.angle_beta   90.00
_cell.angle_gamma   90.00
#
_symmetry.space_group_name_H-M   'P 1'
#
loop_
_entity.id
_entity.type
_entity.pdbx_description
1 polymer ?
#
loop_
_entity_poly.entity_id
_entity_poly.type
_entity_poly.pdbx_seq_one_letter_code
_entity_poly.pdbx_strand_id
1 'polypeptide(L)'
;TVLARRAAVMARRHGIRTPDRFAGIVAGEAVDTRVLTEIVRASVDGVTEVMMHPGTDNAVLIPACLWDHDFEAELRAVCAPEVHDAFRAAGAEPVNFRVFMGGESA
;
A
#
# COMPACT_ATOMS: atom_id res chain seq x y z
N THR A 1 1.86 8.63 7.88
CA THR A 1 2.67 9.86 8.12
C THR A 1 1.79 11.02 8.58
N VAL A 2 2.36 12.12 9.11
CA VAL A 2 1.58 13.31 9.55
C VAL A 2 0.84 13.97 8.39
N LEU A 3 1.47 14.08 7.22
CA LEU A 3 0.87 14.71 6.03
C LEU A 3 -0.34 13.93 5.52
N ALA A 4 -0.22 12.60 5.39
CA ALA A 4 -1.32 11.75 4.97
C ALA A 4 -2.54 11.88 5.91
N ARG A 5 -2.29 11.93 7.23
CA ARG A 5 -3.35 12.14 8.22
C ARG A 5 -4.05 13.50 8.05
N ARG A 6 -3.29 14.58 7.80
CA ARG A 6 -3.86 15.92 7.58
C ARG A 6 -4.67 15.98 6.28
N ALA A 7 -4.16 15.38 5.20
CA ALA A 7 -4.86 15.28 3.93
C ALA A 7 -6.19 14.53 4.09
N ALA A 8 -6.17 13.38 4.78
CA ALA A 8 -7.37 12.60 5.03
C ALA A 8 -8.41 13.34 5.88
N VAL A 9 -7.98 14.09 6.90
CA VAL A 9 -8.88 14.96 7.70
C VAL A 9 -9.53 16.03 6.81
N MET A 10 -8.76 16.68 5.94
CA MET A 10 -9.32 17.69 5.02
C MET A 10 -10.27 17.07 4.00
N ALA A 11 -9.90 15.95 3.39
CA ALA A 11 -10.75 15.23 2.43
C ALA A 11 -12.10 14.84 3.06
N ARG A 12 -12.07 14.27 4.28
CA ARG A 12 -13.30 13.90 5.00
C ARG A 12 -14.20 15.08 5.35
N ARG A 13 -13.63 16.25 5.65
CA ARG A 13 -14.41 17.50 5.85
C ARG A 13 -15.17 17.93 4.59
N HIS A 14 -14.74 17.49 3.42
CA HIS A 14 -15.40 17.74 2.14
C HIS A 14 -16.22 16.53 1.64
N GLY A 15 -16.52 15.55 2.49
CA GLY A 15 -17.33 14.39 2.12
C GLY A 15 -16.61 13.34 1.27
N ILE A 16 -15.29 13.44 1.13
CA ILE A 16 -14.49 12.45 0.41
C ILE A 16 -14.13 11.32 1.36
N ARG A 17 -14.48 10.08 0.99
CA ARG A 17 -14.11 8.86 1.74
C ARG A 17 -12.62 8.55 1.53
N THR A 18 -11.96 8.12 2.58
CA THR A 18 -10.52 7.84 2.59
C THR A 18 -10.22 6.58 3.38
N PRO A 19 -9.08 5.92 3.12
CA PRO A 19 -8.50 4.95 4.06
C PRO A 19 -8.26 5.54 5.45
N ASP A 20 -8.21 4.65 6.45
CA ASP A 20 -7.90 5.00 7.83
C ASP A 20 -6.41 5.30 7.99
N ARG A 21 -5.58 4.57 7.25
CA ARG A 21 -4.12 4.66 7.25
C ARG A 21 -3.57 4.67 5.84
N PHE A 22 -2.41 5.32 5.70
CA PHE A 22 -1.64 5.38 4.47
C PHE A 22 -0.17 5.07 4.78
N ALA A 23 0.38 4.10 4.06
CA ALA A 23 1.76 3.65 4.11
C ALA A 23 2.38 3.62 2.69
N GLY A 24 3.65 3.22 2.58
CA GLY A 24 4.34 3.14 1.28
C GLY A 24 5.14 4.39 0.90
N ILE A 25 5.21 5.40 1.78
CA ILE A 25 6.27 6.43 1.69
C ILE A 25 7.46 5.91 2.46
N VAL A 26 8.29 5.12 1.79
CA VAL A 26 9.64 4.78 2.26
C VAL A 26 10.59 5.83 1.67
N ALA A 27 11.59 6.27 2.43
CA ALA A 27 12.42 7.42 2.07
C ALA A 27 13.37 7.12 0.89
N GLY A 28 12.82 7.04 -0.33
CA GLY A 28 13.55 6.70 -1.56
C GLY A 28 13.72 5.20 -1.81
N GLU A 29 13.41 4.35 -0.84
CA GLU A 29 13.53 2.90 -0.97
C GLU A 29 12.23 2.24 -1.47
N ALA A 30 12.36 1.02 -1.97
CA ALA A 30 11.24 0.18 -2.34
C ALA A 30 10.52 -0.39 -1.11
N VAL A 31 9.20 -0.54 -1.21
CA VAL A 31 8.41 -1.37 -0.30
C VAL A 31 8.69 -2.84 -0.63
N ASP A 32 9.81 -3.35 -0.11
CA ASP A 32 10.21 -4.75 -0.27
C ASP A 32 9.33 -5.72 0.55
N THR A 33 9.59 -7.02 0.41
CA THR A 33 8.84 -8.09 1.10
C THR A 33 8.80 -7.90 2.62
N ARG A 34 9.91 -7.45 3.23
CA ARG A 34 10.00 -7.24 4.67
C ARG A 34 9.13 -6.06 5.09
N VAL A 35 9.27 -4.92 4.41
CA VAL A 35 8.48 -3.72 4.69
C VAL A 35 6.99 -3.99 4.51
N LEU A 36 6.59 -4.65 3.41
CA LEU A 36 5.19 -4.98 3.16
C LEU A 36 4.63 -5.93 4.22
N THR A 37 5.39 -6.94 4.63
CA THR A 37 5.02 -7.86 5.71
C THR A 37 4.84 -7.12 7.04
N GLU A 38 5.73 -6.17 7.37
CA GLU A 38 5.62 -5.33 8.57
C GLU A 38 4.35 -4.46 8.53
N ILE A 39 4.04 -3.86 7.38
CA ILE A 39 2.82 -3.07 7.18
C ILE A 39 1.57 -3.93 7.37
N VAL A 40 1.54 -5.14 6.83
CA VAL A 40 0.41 -6.07 7.00
C VAL A 40 0.25 -6.46 8.46
N ARG A 41 1.33 -6.82 9.16
CA ARG A 41 1.30 -7.18 10.59
C ARG A 41 0.89 -6.01 11.49
N ALA A 42 1.25 -4.79 11.12
CA ALA A 42 0.89 -3.58 11.84
C ALA A 42 -0.50 -3.03 11.46
N SER A 43 -1.14 -3.58 10.43
CA SER A 43 -2.49 -3.18 10.04
C SER A 43 -3.49 -3.71 11.05
N VAL A 44 -3.98 -2.81 11.90
CA VAL A 44 -5.08 -3.05 12.83
C VAL A 44 -6.43 -2.78 12.14
N ASP A 45 -7.55 -2.87 12.84
CA ASP A 45 -8.90 -2.60 12.30
C ASP A 45 -8.98 -1.40 11.31
N GLY A 46 -9.80 -1.55 10.27
CA GLY A 46 -10.01 -0.54 9.21
C GLY A 46 -9.24 -0.83 7.92
N VAL A 47 -9.14 0.19 7.06
CA VAL A 47 -8.49 0.08 5.74
C VAL A 47 -7.14 0.82 5.74
N THR A 48 -6.07 0.07 5.47
CA THR A 48 -4.74 0.64 5.19
C THR A 48 -4.51 0.67 3.69
N GLU A 49 -4.25 1.85 3.12
CA GLU A 49 -3.71 1.99 1.77
C GLU A 49 -2.18 1.94 1.81
N VAL A 50 -1.59 1.12 0.94
CA VAL A 50 -0.13 1.03 0.76
C VAL A 50 0.18 1.48 -0.65
N MET A 51 0.86 2.62 -0.79
CA MET A 51 1.33 3.09 -2.08
C MET A 51 2.56 2.29 -2.51
N MET A 52 2.52 1.75 -3.72
CA MET A 52 3.57 0.94 -4.30
C MET A 52 3.65 1.25 -5.81
N HIS A 53 4.80 0.97 -6.40
CA HIS A 53 5.17 1.06 -7.80
C HIS A 53 5.83 -0.25 -8.27
N PRO A 54 5.14 -1.41 -8.21
CA PRO A 54 5.66 -2.65 -8.79
C PRO A 54 5.98 -2.49 -10.27
N GLY A 55 7.12 -3.01 -10.70
CA GLY A 55 7.53 -2.99 -12.11
C GLY A 55 8.40 -4.18 -12.48
N THR A 56 8.52 -4.44 -13.77
CA THR A 56 9.14 -5.67 -14.30
C THR A 56 10.61 -5.53 -14.64
N ASP A 57 11.12 -4.31 -14.82
CA ASP A 57 12.49 -4.06 -15.29
C ASP A 57 12.98 -2.68 -14.82
N ASN A 58 13.92 -2.68 -13.88
CA ASN A 58 14.53 -1.46 -13.35
C ASN A 58 15.39 -0.74 -14.40
N ALA A 59 16.06 -1.47 -15.29
CA ALA A 59 16.92 -0.88 -16.33
C ALA A 59 16.11 -0.08 -17.35
N VAL A 60 14.82 -0.40 -17.52
CA VAL A 60 13.89 0.37 -18.35
C VAL A 60 13.19 1.46 -17.53
N LEU A 61 12.67 1.13 -16.34
CA LEU A 61 11.80 2.03 -15.58
C LEU A 61 12.55 3.17 -14.90
N ILE A 62 13.74 2.94 -14.35
CA ILE A 62 14.54 3.99 -13.69
C ILE A 62 14.83 5.15 -14.65
N PRO A 63 15.37 4.94 -15.87
CA PRO A 63 15.62 6.06 -16.79
C PRO A 63 14.34 6.67 -17.36
N ALA A 64 13.27 5.89 -17.53
CA ALA A 64 11.99 6.40 -18.04
C ALA A 64 11.27 7.30 -17.01
N CYS A 65 11.33 6.94 -15.73
CA CYS A 65 10.69 7.67 -14.64
C CYS A 65 11.60 8.75 -14.02
N LEU A 66 12.90 8.75 -14.36
CA LEU A 66 13.93 9.57 -13.73
C LEU A 66 13.95 9.38 -12.20
N TRP A 67 13.75 8.15 -11.76
CA TRP A 67 13.61 7.82 -10.35
C TRP A 67 14.40 6.55 -10.02
N ASP A 68 15.44 6.70 -9.19
CA ASP A 68 16.25 5.60 -8.68
C ASP A 68 15.45 4.82 -7.62
N HIS A 69 14.67 3.85 -8.08
CA HIS A 69 13.74 3.07 -7.29
C HIS A 69 13.76 1.61 -7.74
N ASP A 70 13.63 0.68 -6.79
CA ASP A 70 13.64 -0.75 -7.07
C ASP A 70 12.21 -1.27 -7.32
N PHE A 71 11.70 -0.98 -8.53
CA PHE A 71 10.38 -1.42 -8.99
C PHE A 71 10.24 -2.95 -8.98
N GLU A 72 11.32 -3.66 -9.33
CA GLU A 72 11.34 -5.12 -9.33
C GLU A 72 11.26 -5.71 -7.92
N ALA A 73 11.86 -5.08 -6.91
CA ALA A 73 11.69 -5.50 -5.51
C ALA A 73 10.24 -5.36 -5.06
N GLU A 74 9.57 -4.27 -5.42
CA GLU A 74 8.15 -4.11 -5.11
C GLU A 74 7.28 -5.15 -5.83
N LEU A 75 7.61 -5.50 -7.07
CA LEU A 75 6.94 -6.59 -7.79
C LEU A 75 7.17 -7.96 -7.13
N ARG A 76 8.40 -8.24 -6.68
CA ARG A 76 8.67 -9.45 -5.90
C ARG A 76 7.90 -9.46 -4.59
N ALA A 77 7.79 -8.32 -3.91
CA ALA A 77 7.10 -8.19 -2.64
C ALA A 77 5.59 -8.49 -2.76
N VAL A 78 4.91 -7.92 -3.76
CA VAL A 78 3.46 -8.15 -3.94
C VAL A 78 3.13 -9.60 -4.31
N CYS A 79 4.08 -10.33 -4.90
CA CYS A 79 3.93 -11.74 -5.26
C CYS A 79 4.51 -12.71 -4.21
N ALA A 80 5.11 -12.20 -3.12
CA ALA A 80 5.81 -13.03 -2.15
C ALA A 80 4.83 -13.89 -1.32
N PRO A 81 5.04 -15.22 -1.22
CA PRO A 81 4.24 -16.08 -0.35
C PRO A 81 4.21 -15.61 1.11
N GLU A 82 5.31 -15.05 1.61
CA GLU A 82 5.45 -14.56 2.98
C GLU A 82 4.49 -13.40 3.28
N VAL A 83 4.23 -12.54 2.28
CA VAL A 83 3.26 -11.45 2.40
C VAL A 83 1.84 -12.02 2.46
N HIS A 84 1.54 -13.00 1.61
CA HIS A 84 0.25 -13.69 1.65
C HIS A 84 0.02 -14.42 2.99
N ASP A 85 1.06 -15.04 3.54
CA ASP A 85 1.01 -15.68 4.85
C ASP A 85 0.81 -14.65 5.98
N ALA A 86 1.41 -13.46 5.85
CA ALA A 86 1.18 -12.37 6.77
C ALA A 86 -0.28 -11.88 6.76
N PHE A 87 -0.90 -11.76 5.58
CA PHE A 87 -2.33 -11.43 5.46
C PHE A 87 -3.19 -12.47 6.18
N ARG A 88 -2.95 -13.76 5.91
CA ARG A 88 -3.68 -14.86 6.56
C ARG A 88 -3.53 -14.83 8.08
N ALA A 89 -2.31 -14.63 8.58
CA ALA A 89 -2.04 -14.60 10.02
C ALA A 89 -2.66 -13.39 10.72
N ALA A 90 -2.76 -12.25 10.02
CA ALA A 90 -3.37 -11.03 10.53
C ALA A 90 -4.92 -11.05 10.43
N GLY A 91 -5.51 -12.01 9.72
CA GLY A 91 -6.94 -11.98 9.38
C GLY A 91 -7.29 -10.79 8.48
N ALA A 92 -6.32 -10.30 7.70
CA ALA A 92 -6.48 -9.19 6.79
C ALA A 92 -6.65 -9.70 5.35
N GLU A 93 -7.27 -8.89 4.50
CA GLU A 93 -7.47 -9.19 3.09
C GLU A 93 -7.06 -8.00 2.21
N PRO A 94 -6.51 -8.25 1.01
CA PRO A 94 -6.37 -7.22 0.00
C PRO A 94 -7.75 -6.75 -0.48
N VAL A 95 -7.98 -5.44 -0.41
CA VAL A 95 -9.23 -4.82 -0.86
C VAL A 95 -8.95 -3.77 -1.95
N ASN A 96 -10.02 -3.30 -2.60
CA ASN A 96 -9.97 -2.14 -3.47
C ASN A 96 -10.90 -1.04 -2.94
N PHE A 97 -10.90 0.14 -3.56
CA PHE A 97 -11.67 1.31 -3.10
C PHE A 97 -13.20 1.12 -3.05
N ARG A 98 -13.76 0.00 -3.54
CA ARG A 98 -15.18 -0.33 -3.40
C ARG A 98 -15.60 -0.56 -1.95
N VAL A 99 -14.68 -0.85 -1.02
CA VAL A 99 -15.00 -0.89 0.42
C VAL A 99 -15.56 0.44 0.94
N PHE A 100 -15.24 1.52 0.23
CA PHE A 100 -15.81 2.83 0.46
C PHE A 100 -16.96 3.12 -0.51
N MET A 101 -17.72 2.17 -1.01
CA MET A 101 -18.90 2.41 -1.86
C MET A 101 -20.04 1.61 -1.22
N GLY A 102 -20.74 2.18 -0.24
CA GLY A 102 -21.73 1.43 0.57
C GLY A 102 -22.72 0.60 -0.26
N GLY A 103 -22.79 -0.71 0.04
CA GLY A 103 -23.75 -1.72 -0.44
C GLY A 103 -23.56 -2.15 -1.90
N GLU A 104 -23.44 -3.42 -2.28
CA GLU A 104 -23.97 -4.66 -1.69
C GLU A 104 -22.87 -5.69 -1.39
N SER A 105 -22.99 -6.32 -0.22
CA SER A 105 -22.43 -7.64 0.05
C SER A 105 -23.06 -8.66 -0.89
N ALA A 106 -22.25 -9.51 -1.51
CA ALA A 106 -22.71 -10.80 -2.00
C ALA A 106 -22.82 -11.79 -0.83
#